data_AF-A0A821NL98-F1
#
_entry.id   AF-A0A821NL98-F1
#
_cell.length_a   1.000
_cell.length_b   1.000
_cell.length_c   1.000
_cell.angle_alpha   90.00
_cell.angle_beta   90.00
_cell.angle_gamma   90.00
#
_symmetry.space_group_name_H-M   'P 1'
#
loop_
_entity.id
_entity.type
_entity.pdbx_description
1 polymer ?
#
loop_
_entity_poly.entity_id
_entity_poly.type
_entity_poly.pdbx_seq_one_letter_code
_entity_poly.pdbx_strand_id
1 'polypeptide(L)' 'MNSSTVHLLDLPDEMLIEIFNKLSTVDVLNSIWGVNQWLDRLARDARFTHSLDLTAEQSCDERCSMSDVILDRLCSH' A
#
# COMPACT_ATOMS: atom_id res chain seq x y z
N MET A 1 5.82 -32.04 6.55
CA MET A 1 6.34 -30.66 6.59
C MET A 1 5.25 -29.80 7.20
N ASN A 2 5.43 -29.33 8.44
CA ASN A 2 4.44 -28.46 9.07
C ASN A 2 4.53 -27.09 8.39
N SER A 3 3.62 -26.77 7.48
CA SER A 3 3.48 -25.40 6.97
C SER A 3 2.98 -24.55 8.12
N SER A 4 3.88 -23.86 8.80
CA SER A 4 3.49 -22.82 9.74
C SER A 4 2.90 -21.70 8.89
N THR A 5 1.58 -21.56 8.91
CA THR A 5 0.89 -20.46 8.25
C THR A 5 1.20 -19.20 9.02
N VAL A 6 2.07 -18.35 8.47
CA VAL A 6 2.30 -17.01 9.00
C VAL A 6 1.15 -16.15 8.52
N HIS A 7 0.38 -15.58 9.45
CA HIS A 7 -0.62 -14.59 9.06
C HIS A 7 0.09 -13.28 8.74
N LEU A 8 -0.31 -12.64 7.65
CA LEU A 8 0.23 -11.34 7.23
C LEU A 8 0.12 -10.29 8.34
N LEU A 9 -0.93 -10.39 9.16
CA LEU A 9 -1.19 -9.49 10.28
C LEU A 9 -0.28 -9.71 11.50
N ASP A 10 0.47 -10.82 11.53
CA ASP A 10 1.44 -11.11 12.59
C ASP A 10 2.82 -10.52 12.25
N LEU A 11 2.99 -9.95 11.06
CA LEU A 11 4.23 -9.33 10.64
C LEU A 11 4.41 -7.94 11.27
N PRO A 12 5.66 -7.56 11.61
CA PRO A 12 5.97 -6.19 11.99
C PRO A 12 5.62 -5.19 10.89
N ASP A 13 5.23 -3.98 11.30
CA ASP A 13 4.92 -2.85 10.41
C ASP A 13 6.02 -2.62 9.37
N GLU A 14 7.30 -2.70 9.78
CA GLU A 14 8.46 -2.49 8.91
C GLU A 14 8.52 -3.49 7.76
N MET A 15 8.22 -4.77 8.03
CA MET A 15 8.22 -5.81 7.00
C MET A 15 7.09 -5.60 6.01
N LEU A 16 5.92 -5.18 6.48
CA LEU A 16 4.78 -4.90 5.61
C LEU A 16 5.03 -3.69 4.71
N ILE A 17 5.62 -2.63 5.27
CA ILE A 17 6.01 -1.46 4.48
C ILE A 17 7.03 -1.84 3.41
N GLU A 18 8.01 -2.70 3.72
CA GLU A 18 8.96 -3.19 2.72
C GLU A 18 8.29 -4.03 1.62
N ILE A 19 7.28 -4.84 1.98
CA ILE A 19 6.47 -5.58 1.01
C ILE A 19 5.68 -4.61 0.12
N PHE A 20 5.01 -3.63 0.71
CA PHE A 20 4.22 -2.64 -0.04
C PHE A 20 5.08 -1.82 -1.01
N ASN A 21 6.30 -1.46 -0.61
CA ASN A 21 7.25 -0.75 -1.46
C ASN A 21 7.76 -1.55 -2.66
N LYS A 22 7.56 -2.87 -2.68
CA LYS A 22 7.89 -3.74 -3.83
C LYS A 22 6.71 -3.95 -4.78
N LEU A 23 5.52 -3.46 -4.41
CA LEU A 23 4.29 -3.59 -5.18
C LEU A 23 3.92 -2.26 -5.84
N SER A 24 3.04 -2.31 -6.83
CA SER A 24 2.48 -1.08 -7.42
C SER A 24 1.76 -0.28 -6.35
N THR A 25 2.18 0.98 -6.17
CA THR A 25 1.59 1.92 -5.20
C THR A 25 0.07 1.99 -5.35
N VAL A 26 -0.42 2.12 -6.58
CA VAL A 26 -1.86 2.24 -6.86
C VAL A 26 -2.59 0.96 -6.46
N ASP A 27 -2.03 -0.21 -6.76
CA ASP A 27 -2.65 -1.49 -6.43
C ASP A 27 -2.69 -1.72 -4.93
N VAL A 28 -1.60 -1.41 -4.22
CA VAL A 28 -1.55 -1.50 -2.75
C VAL A 28 -2.61 -0.61 -2.14
N LEU A 29 -2.62 0.68 -2.51
CA LEU A 29 -3.56 1.65 -1.96
C LEU A 29 -5.01 1.26 -2.24
N ASN A 30 -5.34 0.80 -3.45
CA ASN A 30 -6.68 0.30 -3.77
C ASN A 30 -7.04 -0.98 -2.99
N SER A 31 -6.07 -1.88 -2.78
CA SER A 31 -6.33 -3.21 -2.22
C SER A 31 -6.43 -3.23 -0.70
N ILE A 32 -5.67 -2.39 0.00
CA ILE A 32 -5.69 -2.37 1.47
C ILE A 32 -6.75 -1.41 2.02
N TRP A 33 -7.32 -0.58 1.15
CA TRP A 33 -8.30 0.45 1.48
C TRP A 33 -9.54 -0.11 2.19
N GLY A 34 -9.76 0.30 3.44
CA GLY A 34 -10.96 -0.04 4.20
C GLY A 34 -11.10 -1.53 4.52
N VAL A 35 -10.07 -2.33 4.21
CA VAL A 35 -10.00 -3.76 4.55
C VAL A 35 -9.73 -3.93 6.04
N ASN A 36 -8.84 -3.12 6.59
CA ASN A 36 -8.46 -3.18 7.99
C ASN A 36 -7.89 -1.84 8.47
N GLN A 37 -8.29 -1.39 9.67
CA GLN A 37 -7.82 -0.13 10.25
C GLN A 37 -6.29 -0.04 10.42
N TRP A 38 -5.63 -1.16 10.71
CA TRP A 38 -4.18 -1.21 10.83
C TRP A 38 -3.49 -1.07 9.47
N LEU A 39 -4.03 -1.71 8.42
CA LEU A 39 -3.51 -1.53 7.07
C LEU A 39 -3.76 -0.11 6.56
N ASP A 40 -4.92 0.48 6.87
CA ASP A 40 -5.21 1.89 6.57
C ASP A 40 -4.22 2.84 7.27
N ARG A 41 -3.78 2.50 8.49
CA ARG A 41 -2.75 3.25 9.21
C ARG A 41 -1.38 3.11 8.55
N LEU A 42 -1.01 1.90 8.12
CA LEU A 42 0.24 1.65 7.39
C LEU A 42 0.27 2.37 6.03
N ALA A 43 -0.86 2.44 5.33
CA ALA A 43 -1.01 3.17 4.07
C ALA A 43 -0.72 4.69 4.21
N ARG A 44 -0.84 5.22 5.44
CA ARG A 44 -0.58 6.62 5.79
C ARG A 44 0.74 6.83 6.51
N ASP A 45 1.49 5.75 6.75
CA ASP A 45 2.77 5.82 7.44
C ASP A 45 3.76 6.59 6.57
N ALA A 46 4.46 7.56 7.17
CA ALA A 46 5.43 8.40 6.47
C ALA A 46 6.52 7.57 5.74
N ARG A 47 6.88 6.40 6.28
CA ARG A 47 7.86 5.50 5.66
C ARG A 47 7.37 4.90 4.35
N PHE A 48 6.05 4.70 4.23
CA PHE A 48 5.42 4.25 3.01
C PHE A 48 5.08 5.43 2.08
N THR A 49 4.54 6.53 2.62
CA THR A 49 4.15 7.68 1.79
C THR A 49 5.34 8.39 1.15
N HIS A 50 6.50 8.45 1.82
CA HIS A 50 7.72 9.03 1.24
C HIS A 50 8.37 8.16 0.15
N SER A 51 8.07 6.86 0.11
CA SER A 51 8.53 5.96 -0.95
C SER A 51 7.56 5.86 -2.12
N LEU A 52 6.41 6.54 -2.05
CA LEU A 52 5.48 6.59 -3.17
C LEU A 52 6.06 7.40 -4.32
N ASP A 53 6.26 6.75 -5.45
CA ASP A 53 6.51 7.43 -6.70
C ASP A 53 5.20 7.58 -7.48
N LEU A 54 4.56 8.74 -7.30
CA LEU A 54 3.36 9.13 -8.05
C LEU A 54 3.69 9.77 -9.41
N THR A 55 4.98 9.92 -9.73
CA THR A 55 5.47 10.51 -10.97
C THR A 55 5.96 9.47 -11.97
N ALA A 56 6.13 8.22 -11.52
CA ALA A 56 6.49 7.11 -12.37
C ALA A 56 5.43 6.93 -13.47
N GLU A 57 5.81 7.28 -14.70
CA GLU A 57 5.17 6.76 -15.90
C GLU A 57 5.37 5.24 -15.89
N GLN A 58 4.49 4.51 -15.19
CA GLN A 58 4.46 3.07 -15.31
C GLN A 58 4.22 2.74 -16.78
N SER A 59 5.19 2.09 -17.40
CA SER A 59 5.10 1.54 -18.75
C SER A 59 4.12 0.35 -18.74
N CYS A 60 2.85 0.63 -18.51
CA CYS A 60 1.79 -0.36 -18.54
C CYS A 60 0.70 0.15 -19.49
N ASP A 61 0.35 -0.69 -20.47
CA ASP A 61 -0.78 -0.50 -21.40
C ASP A 61 -2.14 -0.28 -20.68
N GLU A 62 -2.18 -0.44 -19.36
CA GLU A 62 -3.33 -0.13 -18.52
C GLU A 62 -3.05 1.16 -17.74
N ARG A 63 -3.77 2.23 -18.10
CA ARG A 63 -3.83 3.44 -17.26
C ARG A 63 -4.37 3.04 -15.88
N CYS A 64 -3.49 2.93 -14.89
CA CYS A 64 -3.91 2.75 -13.50
C CYS A 64 -4.64 4.02 -13.05
N SER A 65 -5.97 3.94 -12.93
CA SER A 65 -6.79 5.02 -12.40
C SER A 65 -6.80 4.90 -10.87
N MET A 66 -6.27 5.90 -10.18
CA MET A 66 -6.44 6.03 -8.74
C MET A 66 -7.72 6.81 -8.46
N SER A 67 -8.58 6.30 -7.58
CA SER A 67 -9.81 7.01 -7.21
C SER A 67 -9.49 8.31 -6.49
N ASP A 68 -10.23 9.38 -6.80
CA ASP A 68 -10.18 10.67 -6.10
C ASP A 68 -10.31 10.49 -4.57
N VAL A 69 -11.04 9.48 -4.11
CA VAL A 69 -11.21 9.20 -2.67
C VAL A 69 -9.88 8.78 -2.01
N ILE A 70 -9.02 8.07 -2.73
CA ILE A 70 -7.71 7.63 -2.24
C ILE A 70 -6.73 8.80 -2.24
N LEU A 71 -6.76 9.60 -3.32
CA LEU A 71 -6.00 10.84 -3.43
C LEU A 71 -6.34 11.81 -2.30
N ASP A 72 -7.63 12.09 -2.11
CA ASP A 72 -8.11 13.00 -1.07
C ASP A 72 -7.60 12.58 0.30
N ARG A 73 -7.56 11.28 0.59
CA ARG A 73 -7.16 10.78 1.90
C ARG A 73 -5.66 10.64 2.12
N LEU A 74 -4.86 10.55 1.06
CA LEU A 74 -3.41 10.74 1.14
C LEU A 74 -3.07 12.23 1.38
N CYS A 75 -3.82 13.13 0.75
CA CYS A 75 -3.61 14.57 0.83
C CYS A 75 -4.27 15.22 2.07
N SER A 76 -5.23 14.54 2.71
CA SER A 76 -5.89 14.98 3.94
C SER A 76 -4.96 14.75 5.14
N HIS A 77 -4.02 15.66 5.32
CA HIS A 77 -3.23 15.81 6.54
C HIS A 77 -3.99 16.59 7.63
#